data_AF-A0A920NCY8-F1
#
_entry.id   AF-A0A920NCY8-F1
#
_cell.length_a   1.000
_cell.length_b   1.000
_cell.length_c   1.000
_cell.angle_alpha   90.00
_cell.angle_beta   90.00
_cell.angle_gamma   90.00
#
_symmetry.space_group_name_H-M   'P 1'
#
loop_
_entity.id
_entity.type
_entity.pdbx_description
1 polymer ?
#
loop_
_entity_poly.entity_id
_entity_poly.type
_entity_poly.pdbx_seq_one_letter_code
_entity_poly.pdbx_strand_id
1 'polypeptide(L)'
;MTLSDDEVDTIVEYTTRIGKELNVKGLMNIQYVVLVGIHIGAQTTIIFKIREKQIYVIEVNPRSSRTIPFISKITGVPMVKLA
;
A
#
# COMPACT_ATOMS: atom_id res chain seq x y z
N MET A 1 4.40 -16.63 -0.83
CA MET A 1 3.11 -15.91 -0.76
C MET A 1 3.25 -14.69 -1.65
N THR A 2 2.37 -14.52 -2.63
CA THR A 2 2.40 -13.41 -3.59
C THR A 2 1.12 -12.60 -3.48
N LEU A 3 1.21 -11.29 -3.72
CA LEU A 3 0.04 -10.43 -3.86
C LEU A 3 -0.69 -10.79 -5.16
N SER A 4 -2.02 -10.76 -5.16
CA SER A 4 -2.83 -10.78 -6.38
C SER A 4 -2.92 -9.38 -6.98
N ASP A 5 -3.24 -9.31 -8.28
CA ASP A 5 -3.34 -8.04 -9.00
C ASP A 5 -4.34 -7.07 -8.34
N ASP A 6 -5.50 -7.57 -7.91
CA ASP A 6 -6.50 -6.78 -7.17
C ASP A 6 -5.94 -6.14 -5.88
N GLU A 7 -5.00 -6.82 -5.20
CA GLU A 7 -4.38 -6.29 -3.98
C GLU A 7 -3.38 -5.19 -4.32
N VAL A 8 -2.63 -5.38 -5.40
CA VAL A 8 -1.69 -4.37 -5.90
C VAL A 8 -2.46 -3.12 -6.31
N ASP A 9 -3.56 -3.28 -7.06
CA ASP A 9 -4.41 -2.17 -7.50
C ASP A 9 -5.01 -1.41 -6.31
N THR A 10 -5.51 -2.13 -5.30
CA THR A 10 -6.01 -1.53 -4.06
C THR A 10 -4.93 -0.75 -3.31
N ILE A 11 -3.72 -1.30 -3.20
CA ILE A 11 -2.57 -0.63 -2.56
C ILE A 11 -2.18 0.63 -3.34
N VAL A 12 -2.20 0.61 -4.66
CA VAL A 12 -1.92 1.77 -5.52
C VAL A 12 -2.99 2.85 -5.32
N GLU A 13 -4.27 2.48 -5.27
CA GLU A 13 -5.37 3.41 -5.02
C GLU A 13 -5.19 4.10 -3.66
N TYR A 14 -4.98 3.33 -2.60
CA TYR A 14 -4.79 3.85 -1.24
C TYR A 14 -3.58 4.77 -1.16
N THR A 15 -2.45 4.36 -1.74
CA THR A 15 -1.22 5.16 -1.75
C THR A 15 -1.44 6.49 -2.46
N THR A 16 -2.16 6.48 -3.58
CA THR A 16 -2.48 7.70 -4.35
C THR A 16 -3.37 8.65 -3.56
N ARG A 17 -4.43 8.12 -2.91
CA ARG A 17 -5.35 8.91 -2.10
C ARG A 17 -4.66 9.53 -0.89
N ILE A 18 -3.85 8.75 -0.18
CA ILE A 18 -3.06 9.23 0.97
C ILE A 18 -2.09 10.34 0.54
N GLY A 19 -1.36 10.15 -0.56
CA GLY A 19 -0.41 11.15 -1.05
C GLY A 19 -1.07 12.48 -1.41
N LYS A 20 -2.27 12.43 -2.01
CA LYS A 20 -3.06 13.62 -2.35
C LYS A 20 -3.59 14.32 -1.09
N GLU A 21 -4.17 13.58 -0.16
CA GLU A 21 -4.77 14.13 1.05
C GLU A 21 -3.73 14.76 1.98
N LEU A 22 -2.55 14.14 2.09
CA LEU A 22 -1.43 14.69 2.86
C LEU A 22 -0.66 15.80 2.11
N ASN A 23 -1.09 16.17 0.90
CA ASN A 23 -0.44 17.15 0.02
C ASN A 23 1.08 16.94 -0.09
N VAL A 24 1.49 15.67 -0.25
CA VAL A 24 2.90 15.31 -0.33
C VAL A 24 3.54 16.00 -1.54
N LYS A 25 4.69 16.63 -1.32
CA LYS A 25 5.60 17.12 -2.37
C LYS A 25 6.91 16.33 -2.25
N GLY A 26 7.28 15.67 -3.34
CA GLY A 26 8.43 14.77 -3.38
C GLY A 26 8.07 13.33 -3.03
N LEU A 27 8.96 12.63 -2.30
CA LEU A 27 8.85 11.19 -2.06
C LEU A 27 8.03 10.86 -0.81
N MET A 28 7.30 9.75 -0.88
CA MET A 28 6.60 9.16 0.26
C MET A 28 6.81 7.64 0.26
N ASN A 29 6.87 7.07 1.46
CA ASN A 29 6.87 5.63 1.69
C ASN A 29 5.69 5.27 2.59
N ILE A 30 4.93 4.24 2.20
CA ILE A 30 3.83 3.68 3.00
C ILE A 30 4.13 2.20 3.23
N GLN A 31 3.87 1.72 4.45
CA GLN A 31 3.96 0.31 4.80
C GLN A 31 2.57 -0.25 5.05
N TYR A 32 2.30 -1.43 4.50
CA TYR A 32 1.01 -2.10 4.56
C TYR A 32 1.12 -3.50 5.19
N VAL A 33 0.03 -3.98 5.78
CA VAL A 33 -0.18 -5.39 6.15
C VAL A 33 -1.35 -5.94 5.34
N VAL A 34 -1.15 -7.12 4.77
CA VAL A 34 -2.19 -7.87 4.07
C VAL A 34 -2.52 -9.12 4.89
N LEU A 35 -3.73 -9.16 5.47
CA LEU A 35 -4.20 -10.31 6.24
C LEU A 35 -4.98 -11.25 5.32
N VAL A 36 -4.54 -12.51 5.25
CA VAL A 36 -5.22 -13.56 4.47
C VAL A 36 -5.86 -14.55 5.43
N GLY A 37 -7.18 -14.48 5.61
CA GLY A 37 -7.89 -15.34 6.53
C GLY A 37 -9.40 -15.12 6.53
N ILE A 38 -10.13 -15.98 7.24
CA ILE A 38 -11.54 -15.75 7.52
C ILE A 38 -11.61 -14.79 8.71
N HIS A 39 -12.08 -13.57 8.46
CA HIS A 39 -12.38 -12.63 9.53
C HIS A 39 -13.73 -13.01 10.15
N ILE A 40 -13.74 -13.66 11.31
CA ILE A 40 -14.96 -13.86 12.09
C ILE A 40 -15.15 -12.61 12.95
N GLY A 41 -15.73 -11.57 12.34
CA GLY A 41 -16.15 -10.39 13.08
C GLY A 41 -17.30 -10.73 14.03
N ALA A 42 -17.26 -10.22 15.26
CA ALA A 42 -18.32 -10.34 16.26
C ALA A 42 -19.60 -9.53 15.92
N GLN A 43 -20.00 -9.48 14.65
CA GLN A 43 -21.26 -8.90 14.21
C GLN A 43 -22.04 -9.90 13.37
N THR A 44 -23.12 -10.39 13.99
CA THR A 44 -24.24 -11.11 13.41
C THR A 44 -24.79 -10.35 12.20
N THR A 45 -24.26 -10.61 11.02
CA THR A 45 -25.00 -10.58 9.76
C THR A 45 -24.24 -11.48 8.80
N ILE A 46 -24.85 -12.62 8.44
CA ILE A 46 -24.33 -13.54 7.44
C ILE A 46 -24.25 -12.78 6.12
N ILE A 47 -23.04 -12.36 5.76
CA ILE A 47 -22.68 -12.12 4.37
C ILE A 47 -21.73 -13.24 4.05
N PHE A 48 -22.05 -14.01 3.00
CA PHE A 48 -21.16 -14.99 2.39
C PHE A 48 -19.85 -14.31 1.95
N LYS A 49 -18.92 -14.02 2.87
CA LYS A 49 -17.61 -13.45 2.54
C LYS A 49 -16.66 -14.58 2.20
N ILE A 50 -16.63 -14.86 0.91
CA ILE A 50 -15.48 -15.44 0.20
C ILE A 50 -14.21 -14.86 0.81
N ARG A 51 -13.29 -15.71 1.29
CA ARG A 51 -11.97 -15.41 1.88
C ARG A 51 -11.49 -13.97 1.59
N GLU A 52 -11.88 -13.01 2.41
CA GLU A 52 -11.50 -11.62 2.17
C GLU A 52 -10.10 -11.38 2.70
N LYS A 53 -9.22 -10.93 1.82
CA LYS A 53 -7.94 -10.40 2.22
C LYS A 53 -8.13 -8.93 2.60
N GLN A 54 -7.65 -8.53 3.77
CA GLN A 54 -7.78 -7.15 4.25
C GLN A 54 -6.43 -6.44 4.25
N ILE A 55 -6.41 -5.24 3.66
CA ILE A 55 -5.21 -4.40 3.52
C ILE A 55 -5.29 -3.26 4.54
N TYR A 56 -4.30 -3.17 5.42
CA TYR A 56 -4.18 -2.14 6.45
C TYR A 56 -2.92 -1.31 6.25
N VAL A 57 -3.00 -0.02 6.57
CA VAL A 57 -1.83 0.88 6.63
C VAL A 57 -1.17 0.76 8.00
N ILE A 58 0.14 0.54 8.04
CA ILE A 58 0.94 0.58 9.27
C ILE A 58 1.37 2.02 9.56
N GLU A 59 2.05 2.63 8.60
CA GLU A 59 2.61 3.97 8.73
C GLU A 59 2.78 4.64 7.36
N VAL A 60 2.79 5.97 7.39
CA VAL A 60 3.04 6.83 6.23
C VAL A 60 4.20 7.76 6.56
N ASN A 61 5.26 7.70 5.75
CA ASN A 61 6.44 8.54 5.87
C ASN A 61 6.52 9.46 4.65
N PRO A 62 6.18 10.76 4.75
CA PRO A 62 6.28 11.74 3.65
C PRO A 62 7.73 12.20 3.45
N ARG A 63 8.64 11.25 3.27
CA ARG A 63 10.07 11.47 3.04
C ARG A 63 10.65 10.32 2.23
N SER A 64 11.85 10.54 1.70
CA SER A 64 12.63 9.48 1.06
C SER A 64 12.89 8.31 2.03
N SER A 65 12.90 7.11 1.45
CA SER A 65 13.14 5.84 2.12
C SER A 65 14.49 5.27 1.69
N ARG A 66 15.05 4.37 2.52
CA ARG A 66 16.27 3.62 2.19
C ARG A 66 16.10 2.73 0.95
N THR A 67 14.86 2.48 0.51
CA THR A 67 14.55 1.69 -0.69
C THR A 67 14.69 2.48 -2.00
N ILE A 68 14.72 3.81 -1.95
CA ILE A 68 14.69 4.67 -3.16
C ILE A 68 15.89 4.44 -4.10
N PRO A 69 17.16 4.33 -3.63
CA PRO A 69 18.29 4.07 -4.51
C PRO A 69 18.17 2.72 -5.25
N PHE A 70 17.66 1.70 -4.55
CA PHE A 70 17.45 0.37 -5.11
C PHE A 70 16.36 0.38 -6.20
N ILE A 71 15.20 0.98 -5.90
CA ILE A 71 14.09 1.08 -6.88
C ILE A 71 14.48 1.93 -8.09
N SER A 72 15.20 3.04 -7.88
CA SER A 72 15.67 3.90 -8.99
C SER A 72 16.59 3.14 -9.95
N LYS A 73 17.44 2.26 -9.42
CA LYS A 73 18.34 1.43 -10.24
C LYS A 73 17.60 0.37 -11.04
N ILE A 74 16.59 -0.27 -10.46
CA ILE A 74 15.82 -1.33 -11.11
C ILE A 74 14.87 -0.76 -12.17
N THR A 75 14.23 0.36 -11.87
CA THR A 75 13.27 1.00 -12.77
C THR A 75 13.93 1.87 -13.84
N GLY A 76 15.20 2.24 -13.64
CA GLY A 76 15.90 3.23 -14.48
C GLY A 76 15.40 4.68 -14.26
N VAL A 77 14.46 4.89 -13.36
CA VAL A 77 13.87 6.21 -13.07
C VAL A 77 14.70 6.90 -11.99
N PRO A 78 15.25 8.10 -12.23
CA PRO A 78 16.03 8.82 -11.23
C PRO A 78 15.12 9.51 -10.19
N MET A 79 14.49 8.73 -9.31
CA MET A 79 13.42 9.20 -8.41
C MET A 79 13.83 10.39 -7.55
N VAL A 80 15.07 10.41 -7.02
CA VAL A 80 15.58 11.52 -6.19
C VAL A 80 15.69 12.84 -6.97
N LYS A 81 15.93 12.78 -8.28
CA LYS A 81 16.02 13.99 -9.13
C LYS A 81 14.66 14.52 -9.56
N LEU A 82 13.65 13.66 -9.59
CA LEU A 82 12.29 13.98 -10.03
C LEU A 82 11.40 14.49 -8.90
N ALA A 83 11.68 14.05 -7.68
CA ALA A 83 10.97 14.44 -6.46
C ALA A 83 11.32 15.85 -6.01
#